data_AF-A0A661K2B8-F1
#
_entry.id   AF-A0A661K2B8-F1
#
_cell.length_a   1.000
_cell.length_b   1.000
_cell.length_c   1.000
_cell.angle_alpha   90.00
_cell.angle_beta   90.00
_cell.angle_gamma   90.00
#
_symmetry.space_group_name_H-M   'P 1'
#
loop_
_entity.id
_entity.type
_entity.pdbx_description
1 polymer ?
#
loop_
_entity_poly.entity_id
_entity_poly.type
_entity_poly.pdbx_seq_one_letter_code
_entity_poly.pdbx_strand_id
1 'polypeptide(L)' 'MGEDRPLKTLREVRREHILRVLEQAKWDLEEASRILRVSPAFLRKELRHYGLRKK' A
#
# COMPACT_ATOMS: atom_id res chain seq x y z
N MET A 1 18.69 -12.37 -21.71
CA MET A 1 18.95 -11.80 -20.38
C MET A 1 17.74 -12.14 -19.51
N GLY A 2 17.87 -13.16 -18.65
CA GLY A 2 16.84 -13.43 -17.65
C GLY A 2 16.94 -12.34 -16.58
N GLU A 3 15.91 -11.52 -16.44
CA GLU A 3 15.83 -10.56 -15.35
C GLU A 3 15.71 -11.35 -14.03
N ASP A 4 16.84 -11.52 -13.34
CA ASP A 4 16.88 -11.96 -11.95
C ASP A 4 16.32 -10.81 -11.09
N ARG A 5 14.99 -10.59 -11.17
CA ARG A 5 14.32 -9.72 -10.22
C ARG A 5 14.31 -10.48 -8.91
N PRO A 6 14.99 -10.00 -7.86
CA PRO A 6 14.93 -10.66 -6.56
C PRO A 6 13.46 -10.82 -6.18
N LEU A 7 13.09 -12.03 -5.76
CA LEU A 7 11.73 -12.34 -5.32
C LEU A 7 11.32 -11.31 -4.28
N LYS A 8 10.35 -10.47 -4.63
CA LYS A 8 9.85 -9.43 -3.73
C LYS A 8 9.39 -10.10 -2.45
N THR A 9 9.81 -9.56 -1.33
CA THR A 9 9.33 -10.02 -0.04
C THR A 9 7.83 -9.74 0.08
N LEU A 10 7.12 -10.52 0.90
CA LEU A 10 5.71 -10.27 1.20
C LEU A 10 5.45 -8.84 1.68
N ARG A 11 6.43 -8.21 2.35
CA ARG A 11 6.37 -6.81 2.79
C ARG A 11 6.37 -5.84 1.61
N GLU A 12 7.20 -6.07 0.60
CA GLU A 12 7.26 -5.21 -0.59
C GLU A 12 6.01 -5.35 -1.45
N VAL A 13 5.57 -6.59 -1.68
CA VAL A 13 4.32 -6.85 -2.42
C VAL A 13 3.13 -6.19 -1.71
N ARG A 14 3.06 -6.31 -0.37
CA ARG A 14 2.02 -5.65 0.43
C ARG A 14 2.08 -4.13 0.31
N ARG A 15 3.27 -3.53 0.42
CA ARG A 15 3.45 -2.07 0.29
C ARG A 15 3.01 -1.57 -1.09
N GLU A 16 3.43 -2.24 -2.16
CA GLU A 16 3.03 -1.90 -3.52
C GLU A 16 1.52 -2.02 -3.73
N HIS A 17 0.91 -3.07 -3.17
CA HIS A 17 -0.52 -3.25 -3.25
C HIS A 17 -1.28 -2.13 -2.53
N ILE A 18 -0.88 -1.78 -1.31
CA ILE A 18 -1.48 -0.66 -0.56
C ILE A 18 -1.33 0.66 -1.31
N LEU A 19 -0.14 0.92 -1.87
CA LEU A 19 0.12 2.13 -2.67
C LEU A 19 -0.76 2.21 -3.91
N ARG A 20 -0.88 1.12 -4.68
CA ARG A 20 -1.73 1.08 -5.87
C ARG A 20 -3.19 1.36 -5.54
N VAL A 21 -3.70 0.76 -4.46
CA VAL A 21 -5.08 1.02 -4.03
C VAL A 21 -5.24 2.46 -3.56
N LEU A 22 -4.27 3.01 -2.84
CA LEU A 22 -4.31 4.41 -2.43
C LEU A 22 -4.29 5.36 -3.63
N GLU A 23 -3.47 5.10 -4.65
CA GLU A 23 -3.46 5.90 -5.87
C GLU A 23 -4.78 5.80 -6.63
N GLN A 24 -5.33 4.59 -6.77
CA GLN A 24 -6.64 4.35 -7.37
C GLN A 24 -7.77 5.06 -6.60
N ALA A 25 -7.69 5.06 -5.28
CA ALA A 25 -8.60 5.76 -4.37
C ALA A 25 -8.29 7.27 -4.27
N LYS A 26 -7.36 7.83 -5.07
CA LYS A 26 -6.94 9.24 -5.00
C LYS A 26 -6.50 9.70 -3.60
N TRP A 27 -5.88 8.79 -2.85
CA TRP A 27 -5.48 8.93 -1.46
C TRP A 27 -6.64 9.15 -0.48
N ASP A 28 -7.85 8.76 -0.86
CA ASP A 28 -8.98 8.65 0.05
C ASP A 28 -8.80 7.41 0.92
N LEU A 29 -8.62 7.63 2.23
CA LEU A 29 -8.39 6.56 3.18
C LEU A 29 -9.65 5.72 3.42
N GLU A 30 -10.84 6.30 3.31
CA GLU A 30 -12.09 5.56 3.48
C GLU A 30 -12.32 4.65 2.28
N GLU A 31 -12.16 5.18 1.07
CA GLU A 31 -12.32 4.41 -0.15
C GLU A 31 -11.24 3.32 -0.28
N ALA A 32 -9.99 3.65 0.02
CA ALA A 32 -8.92 2.66 0.06
C ALA A 32 -9.15 1.58 1.11
N SER A 33 -9.71 1.94 2.28
CA SER A 33 -10.06 0.97 3.33
C SER A 33 -11.15 0.00 2.88
N ARG A 34 -12.11 0.50 2.10
CA ARG A 34 -13.21 -0.27 1.54
C ARG A 34 -12.71 -1.26 0.48
N ILE A 35 -11.80 -0.81 -0.40
CA ILE A 35 -11.18 -1.64 -1.45
C ILE A 35 -10.28 -2.73 -0.83
N LEU A 36 -9.42 -2.36 0.12
CA LEU A 36 -8.52 -3.30 0.81
C LEU A 36 -9.25 -4.16 1.86
N ARG A 37 -10.51 -3.86 2.16
CA ARG A 37 -11.32 -4.47 3.23
C ARG A 37 -10.61 -4.47 4.58
N VAL A 38 -9.92 -3.37 4.88
CA VAL A 38 -9.21 -3.13 6.15
C VAL A 38 -9.79 -1.89 6.81
N SER A 39 -9.52 -1.69 8.10
CA SER A 39 -9.95 -0.46 8.78
C SER A 39 -9.11 0.75 8.33
N PRO A 40 -9.67 1.96 8.27
CA PRO A 40 -8.90 3.20 8.02
C PRO A 40 -7.75 3.41 9.03
N ALA A 41 -7.95 2.96 10.28
CA ALA A 41 -6.93 2.97 11.31
C ALA A 41 -5.73 2.06 10.97
N PHE A 42 -5.99 0.90 10.35
CA PHE A 42 -4.95 -0.01 9.87
C PHE A 42 -4.15 0.64 8.74
N LEU A 43 -4.82 1.26 7.77
CA LEU A 43 -4.17 2.01 6.70
C LEU A 43 -3.31 3.16 7.23
N ARG A 44 -3.78 3.94 8.21
CA ARG A 44 -2.96 4.97 8.88
C ARG A 44 -1.73 4.39 9.55
N LYS A 45 -1.85 3.24 10.21
CA LYS A 45 -0.73 2.57 10.88
C LYS A 45 0.30 2.08 9.86
N GLU A 46 -0.15 1.44 8.78
CA GLU A 46 0.71 0.99 7.68
C GLU A 46 1.40 2.17 7.00
N LEU A 47 0.67 3.26 6.70
CA LEU A 47 1.24 4.47 6.11
C LEU A 47 2.34 5.08 6.98
N ARG A 48 2.13 5.13 8.31
CA ARG A 48 3.18 5.53 9.27
C ARG A 48 4.37 4.57 9.25
N HIS A 49 4.10 3.26 9.21
CA HIS A 49 5.14 2.22 9.21
C HIS A 49 6.01 2.25 7.95
N TYR A 50 5.41 2.57 6.80
CA TYR A 50 6.13 2.70 5.52
C TYR A 50 6.71 4.10 5.28
N GLY A 51 6.48 5.07 6.19
CA GLY A 51 6.91 6.46 6.01
C GLY A 51 6.24 7.16 4.82
N LEU A 52 5.10 6.66 4.35
CA LEU A 52 4.38 7.20 3.19
C LEU A 52 3.59 8.42 3.65
N ARG A 53 4.16 9.61 3.41
CA ARG A 53 3.48 10.90 3.56
C ARG A 53 3.07 11.41 2.18
N LYS A 54 1.80 11.79 2.05
CA LYS A 54 1.33 12.59 0.91
C LYS A 54 2.12 13.92 0.96
N LYS A 55 2.88 14.22 -0.09
CA LYS A 55 3.60 15.49 -0.24
C LYS A 55 2.65 16.55 -0.78
#